data_AF-A0A836C3I4-F1
#
_entry.id   AF-A0A836C3I4-F1
#
_cell.length_a   1.000
_cell.length_b   1.000
_cell.length_c   1.000
_cell.angle_alpha   90.00
_cell.angle_beta   90.00
_cell.angle_gamma   90.00
#
_symmetry.space_group_name_H-M   'P 1'
#
loop_
_entity.id
_entity.type
_entity.pdbx_description
1 polymer ?
#
loop_
_entity_poly.entity_id
_entity_poly.type
_entity_poly.pdbx_seq_one_letter_code
_entity_poly.pdbx_strand_id
1 'polypeptide(L)'
;MVFSAGAPAPPRLQACVTDIVETERALRRLEALHVVRLCRAALVHHTDATAAPCEALDGLDDPGAPGSGAYSAPLSPTAAAEVRFCTSWLAYLWGRAALAGIHPQVSQLQAEHWASRIGRPTTPRDFADIHAAFQELHLYGIEELLWKNR
;
A
#
# COMPACT_ATOMS: atom_id res chain seq x y z
N MET A 1 24.41 -31.22 -0.77
CA MET A 1 23.92 -29.86 -1.06
C MET A 1 22.96 -29.49 0.05
N VAL A 2 23.39 -28.67 1.00
CA VAL A 2 22.58 -28.26 2.15
C VAL A 2 21.86 -26.99 1.75
N PHE A 3 20.53 -27.05 1.63
CA PHE A 3 19.70 -25.86 1.58
C PHE A 3 19.92 -25.11 2.90
N SER A 4 20.64 -24.00 2.84
CA SER A 4 20.73 -23.08 3.97
C SER A 4 19.36 -22.44 4.10
N ALA A 5 18.57 -22.95 5.05
CA ALA A 5 17.31 -22.35 5.46
C ALA A 5 17.61 -20.91 5.88
N GLY A 6 17.10 -19.95 5.12
CA GLY A 6 17.21 -18.53 5.43
C GLY A 6 16.78 -18.29 6.88
N ALA A 7 17.59 -17.53 7.61
CA ALA A 7 17.33 -17.23 9.01
C ALA A 7 15.88 -16.72 9.19
N PRO A 8 15.17 -17.13 10.26
CA PRO A 8 13.80 -16.70 10.47
C PRO A 8 13.76 -15.17 10.59
N ALA A 9 12.84 -14.56 9.85
CA ALA A 9 12.63 -13.11 9.90
C ALA A 9 12.39 -12.64 11.35
N PRO A 10 12.86 -11.44 11.73
CA PRO A 10 12.67 -10.91 13.08
C PRO A 10 11.17 -10.86 13.46
N PRO A 11 10.83 -11.02 14.75
CA PRO A 11 9.46 -11.27 15.20
C PRO A 11 8.46 -10.17 14.84
N ARG A 12 8.92 -8.91 14.76
CA ARG A 12 8.07 -7.78 14.34
C ARG A 12 7.68 -7.87 12.86
N LEU A 13 8.58 -8.40 12.03
CA LEU A 13 8.25 -8.65 10.63
C LEU A 13 7.29 -9.82 10.49
N GLN A 14 7.45 -10.87 11.28
CA GLN A 14 6.54 -12.01 11.26
C GLN A 14 5.10 -11.61 11.63
N ALA A 15 4.92 -10.80 12.68
CA ALA A 15 3.60 -10.30 13.08
C ALA A 15 2.95 -9.43 11.98
N CYS A 16 3.70 -8.46 11.45
CA CYS A 16 3.23 -7.57 10.38
C CYS A 16 2.87 -8.36 9.10
N VAL A 17 3.71 -9.32 8.71
CA VAL A 17 3.45 -10.20 7.56
C VAL A 17 2.17 -11.01 7.78
N THR A 18 1.92 -11.49 8.99
CA THR A 18 0.71 -12.27 9.31
C THR A 18 -0.56 -11.41 9.16
N ASP A 19 -0.58 -10.21 9.74
CA ASP A 19 -1.72 -9.28 9.66
C ASP A 19 -2.04 -8.88 8.21
N ILE A 20 -1.00 -8.65 7.40
CA ILE A 20 -1.14 -8.29 5.99
C ILE A 20 -1.64 -9.47 5.16
N VAL A 21 -1.20 -10.70 5.44
CA VAL A 21 -1.72 -11.92 4.78
C VAL A 21 -3.19 -12.12 5.10
N GLU A 22 -3.62 -11.93 6.35
CA GLU A 22 -5.04 -12.01 6.71
C GLU A 22 -5.86 -10.92 6.01
N THR A 23 -5.32 -9.70 5.91
CA THR A 23 -5.94 -8.59 5.16
C THR A 23 -6.08 -8.94 3.69
N GLU A 24 -5.03 -9.44 3.04
CA GLU A 24 -5.07 -9.90 1.64
C GLU A 24 -6.12 -11.01 1.44
N ARG A 25 -6.18 -11.97 2.36
CA ARG A 25 -7.17 -13.06 2.30
C ARG A 25 -8.59 -12.54 2.48
N ALA A 26 -8.81 -11.57 3.38
CA ALA A 26 -10.09 -10.92 3.57
C ALA A 26 -10.53 -10.13 2.32
N LEU A 27 -9.62 -9.35 1.72
CA LEU A 27 -9.88 -8.62 0.46
C LEU A 27 -10.27 -9.57 -0.67
N ARG A 28 -9.57 -10.70 -0.82
CA ARG A 28 -9.92 -11.74 -1.82
C ARG A 28 -11.27 -12.39 -1.56
N ARG A 29 -11.62 -12.63 -0.28
CA ARG A 29 -12.96 -13.13 0.07
C ARG A 29 -14.04 -12.12 -0.32
N LEU A 30 -13.80 -10.82 -0.11
CA LEU A 30 -14.73 -9.77 -0.52
C LEU A 30 -14.86 -9.64 -2.04
N GLU A 31 -13.76 -9.75 -2.77
CA GLU A 31 -13.75 -9.78 -4.24
C GLU A 31 -14.47 -11.01 -4.78
N ALA A 32 -14.21 -12.21 -4.24
CA ALA A 32 -14.86 -13.45 -4.63
C ALA A 32 -16.39 -13.42 -4.39
N LEU A 33 -16.83 -12.63 -3.42
CA LEU A 33 -18.26 -12.40 -3.13
C LEU A 33 -18.87 -11.29 -4.01
N HIS A 34 -18.08 -10.66 -4.89
CA HIS A 34 -18.47 -9.54 -5.75
C HIS A 34 -19.11 -8.36 -5.00
N VAL A 35 -18.94 -8.27 -3.69
CA VAL A 35 -19.68 -7.35 -2.82
C VAL A 35 -19.45 -5.91 -3.26
N VAL A 36 -18.21 -5.55 -3.59
CA VAL A 36 -17.87 -4.20 -4.06
C VAL A 36 -18.58 -3.87 -5.40
N ARG A 37 -18.66 -4.83 -6.32
CA ARG A 37 -19.36 -4.66 -7.60
C ARG A 37 -20.87 -4.56 -7.40
N LEU A 38 -21.44 -5.38 -6.52
CA LEU A 38 -22.86 -5.36 -6.19
C LEU A 38 -23.26 -4.09 -5.43
N CYS A 39 -22.46 -3.65 -4.44
CA CYS A 39 -22.66 -2.39 -3.74
C CYS A 39 -22.58 -1.20 -4.69
N ARG A 40 -21.58 -1.16 -5.59
CA ARG A 40 -21.48 -0.10 -6.60
C ARG A 40 -22.70 -0.08 -7.53
N ALA A 41 -23.13 -1.24 -8.02
CA ALA A 41 -24.33 -1.33 -8.85
C ALA A 41 -25.59 -0.85 -8.10
N ALA A 42 -25.76 -1.28 -6.85
CA ALA A 42 -26.87 -0.84 -6.00
C ALA A 42 -26.83 0.67 -5.71
N LEU A 43 -25.64 1.23 -5.48
CA LEU A 43 -25.44 2.67 -5.29
C LEU A 43 -25.78 3.48 -6.55
N VAL A 44 -25.37 3.02 -7.73
CA VAL A 44 -25.73 3.67 -9.01
C VAL A 44 -27.26 3.66 -9.20
N HIS A 45 -27.90 2.52 -8.96
CA HIS A 45 -29.37 2.44 -9.00
C HIS A 45 -30.05 3.36 -7.98
N HIS A 46 -29.45 3.55 -6.80
CA HIS A 46 -29.97 4.47 -5.80
C HIS A 46 -29.75 5.94 -6.20
N THR A 47 -28.59 6.29 -6.74
CA THR A 47 -28.29 7.66 -7.18
C THR A 47 -29.20 8.07 -8.34
N ASP A 48 -29.47 7.17 -9.29
CA ASP A 48 -30.38 7.39 -10.41
C ASP A 48 -31.84 7.56 -9.93
N ALA A 49 -32.24 6.86 -8.88
CA ALA A 49 -33.56 7.00 -8.26
C ALA A 49 -33.70 8.29 -7.43
N THR A 50 -32.60 8.84 -6.91
CA THR A 50 -32.60 10.06 -6.07
C THR A 50 -32.21 11.34 -6.82
N ALA A 51 -31.84 11.27 -8.11
CA ALA A 51 -31.47 12.42 -8.92
C ALA A 51 -32.70 13.22 -9.40
N ALA A 52 -33.38 13.91 -8.48
CA ALA A 52 -34.04 15.18 -8.82
C ALA A 52 -32.98 16.30 -8.83
N PRO A 53 -33.13 17.36 -9.66
CA PRO A 53 -32.04 18.31 -9.93
C PRO A 53 -31.72 19.18 -8.71
N CYS A 54 -30.49 19.12 -8.21
CA CYS A 54 -29.96 20.10 -7.27
C CYS A 54 -29.36 21.27 -8.05
N GLU A 55 -29.89 22.47 -7.81
CA GLU A 55 -29.37 23.74 -8.33
C GLU A 55 -27.95 24.00 -7.83
N ALA A 56 -27.18 24.65 -8.71
CA ALA A 56 -25.76 24.94 -8.58
C ALA A 56 -25.42 25.76 -7.33
N LEU A 57 -24.46 25.25 -6.54
CA LEU A 57 -23.72 26.07 -5.58
C LEU A 57 -22.46 26.59 -6.27
N ASP A 58 -22.63 27.67 -7.03
CA ASP A 58 -21.54 28.58 -7.39
C ASP A 58 -21.12 29.35 -6.14
N GLY A 59 -19.82 29.34 -5.84
CA GLY A 59 -19.25 30.31 -4.91
C GLY A 59 -18.13 29.77 -4.04
N LEU A 60 -16.94 29.54 -4.62
CA LEU A 60 -15.66 29.60 -3.89
C LEU A 60 -14.56 30.07 -4.84
N ASP A 61 -14.43 31.38 -4.97
CA ASP A 61 -13.18 32.05 -5.39
C ASP A 61 -12.63 32.81 -4.17
N ASP A 62 -11.40 32.49 -3.76
CA ASP A 62 -10.38 33.48 -3.40
C ASP A 62 -8.98 32.82 -3.30
N PRO A 63 -8.04 33.11 -4.22
CA PRO A 63 -6.63 32.72 -4.11
C PRO A 63 -5.77 33.93 -3.75
N GLY A 64 -5.55 34.18 -2.45
CA GLY A 64 -4.76 35.32 -1.99
C GLY A 64 -3.83 35.00 -0.81
N ALA A 65 -2.60 34.56 -1.08
CA ALA A 65 -1.35 35.11 -0.49
C ALA A 65 -0.13 34.20 -0.76
N PRO A 66 0.99 34.75 -1.26
CA PRO A 66 2.24 34.04 -1.47
C PRO A 66 3.22 34.23 -0.31
N GLY A 67 4.03 33.21 -0.03
CA GLY A 67 5.35 33.40 0.58
C GLY A 67 5.65 32.57 1.83
N SER A 68 6.67 31.72 1.68
CA SER A 68 7.78 31.53 2.62
C SER A 68 7.93 30.13 3.19
N GLY A 69 9.12 29.57 2.95
CA GLY A 69 9.72 28.48 3.70
C GLY A 69 9.18 27.10 3.35
N ALA A 70 10.06 26.18 2.96
CA ALA A 70 9.79 24.77 2.91
C ALA A 70 9.53 24.24 4.34
N TYR A 71 8.33 24.51 4.86
CA TYR A 71 7.79 23.79 5.99
C TYR A 71 7.40 22.43 5.44
N SER A 72 8.16 21.40 5.83
CA SER A 72 7.67 20.03 5.80
C SER A 72 6.47 19.99 6.75
N ALA A 73 5.31 20.39 6.25
CA ALA A 73 4.07 20.39 7.01
C ALA A 73 3.88 18.97 7.56
N PRO A 74 3.49 18.83 8.84
CA PRO A 74 3.15 17.52 9.37
C PRO A 74 2.08 16.90 8.47
N LEU A 75 2.33 15.67 8.04
CA LEU A 75 1.39 14.95 7.19
C LEU A 75 0.02 14.86 7.89
N SER A 76 -1.05 14.94 7.11
CA SER A 76 -2.38 14.65 7.64
C SER A 76 -2.38 13.23 8.24
N PRO A 77 -3.18 12.95 9.28
CA PRO A 77 -3.22 11.63 9.91
C PRO A 77 -3.56 10.52 8.90
N THR A 78 -4.40 10.83 7.90
CA THR A 78 -4.73 9.95 6.79
C THR A 78 -3.52 9.68 5.89
N ALA A 79 -2.81 10.71 5.47
CA ALA A 79 -1.60 10.59 4.64
C ALA A 79 -0.49 9.80 5.36
N ALA A 80 -0.31 10.03 6.67
CA ALA A 80 0.62 9.26 7.50
C ALA A 80 0.20 7.78 7.66
N ALA A 81 -1.11 7.50 7.75
CA ALA A 81 -1.61 6.13 7.77
C ALA A 81 -1.35 5.40 6.45
N GLU A 82 -1.57 6.07 5.33
CA GLU A 82 -1.30 5.53 3.99
C GLU A 82 0.19 5.22 3.79
N VAL A 83 1.09 6.14 4.16
CA VAL A 83 2.55 5.89 4.11
C VAL A 83 2.92 4.66 4.93
N ARG A 84 2.38 4.51 6.16
CA ARG A 84 2.64 3.34 7.00
C ARG A 84 2.12 2.05 6.38
N PHE A 85 0.92 2.10 5.82
CA PHE A 85 0.33 0.97 5.11
C PHE A 85 1.20 0.55 3.92
N CYS A 86 1.52 1.48 3.02
CA CYS A 86 2.34 1.23 1.84
C CYS A 86 3.75 0.74 2.20
N THR A 87 4.39 1.32 3.22
CA THR A 87 5.68 0.85 3.76
C THR A 87 5.60 -0.61 4.22
N SER A 88 4.54 -0.95 4.94
CA SER A 88 4.35 -2.30 5.46
C SER A 88 4.02 -3.29 4.34
N TRP A 89 3.25 -2.86 3.33
CA TRP A 89 2.94 -3.62 2.13
C TRP A 89 4.18 -3.90 1.27
N LEU A 90 5.06 -2.90 1.08
CA LEU A 90 6.34 -3.08 0.40
C LEU A 90 7.20 -4.10 1.13
N ALA A 91 7.36 -3.97 2.46
CA ALA A 91 8.10 -4.94 3.26
C ALA A 91 7.54 -6.37 3.12
N TYR A 92 6.20 -6.49 3.07
CA TYR A 92 5.51 -7.75 2.86
C TYR A 92 5.79 -8.36 1.47
N LEU A 93 5.59 -7.61 0.38
CA LEU A 93 5.78 -8.11 -0.97
C LEU A 93 7.22 -8.56 -1.21
N TRP A 94 8.19 -7.74 -0.80
CA TRP A 94 9.61 -8.09 -0.89
C TRP A 94 9.96 -9.30 -0.01
N GLY A 95 9.42 -9.38 1.21
CA GLY A 95 9.61 -10.54 2.08
C GLY A 95 9.04 -11.83 1.47
N ARG A 96 7.87 -11.75 0.83
CA ARG A 96 7.25 -12.88 0.12
C ARG A 96 8.08 -13.30 -1.08
N ALA A 97 8.61 -12.36 -1.85
CA ALA A 97 9.49 -12.65 -2.97
C ALA A 97 10.77 -13.35 -2.51
N ALA A 98 11.37 -12.88 -1.40
CA ALA A 98 12.54 -13.51 -0.80
C ALA A 98 12.26 -14.96 -0.36
N LEU A 99 11.14 -15.20 0.33
CA LEU A 99 10.74 -16.54 0.76
C LEU A 99 10.44 -17.48 -0.41
N ALA A 100 9.92 -16.95 -1.52
CA ALA A 100 9.68 -17.70 -2.75
C ALA A 100 10.95 -17.92 -3.60
N GLY A 101 12.10 -17.38 -3.18
CA GLY A 101 13.34 -17.44 -3.97
C GLY A 101 13.32 -16.58 -5.23
N ILE A 102 12.39 -15.63 -5.33
CA ILE A 102 12.31 -14.67 -6.43
C ILE A 102 13.28 -13.53 -6.15
N HIS A 103 14.30 -13.38 -6.98
CA HIS A 103 15.38 -12.38 -6.82
C HIS A 103 15.91 -12.30 -5.36
N PRO A 104 16.34 -13.41 -4.74
CA PRO A 104 16.43 -13.55 -3.28
C PRO A 104 17.34 -12.51 -2.61
N GLN A 105 18.44 -12.12 -3.26
CA GLN A 105 19.37 -11.10 -2.75
C GLN A 105 18.74 -9.71 -2.71
N VAL A 106 18.06 -9.30 -3.78
CA VAL A 106 17.38 -8.00 -3.89
C VAL A 106 16.16 -7.99 -2.97
N SER A 107 15.36 -9.04 -3.02
CA SER A 107 14.12 -9.16 -2.26
C SER A 107 14.36 -9.18 -0.76
N GLN A 108 15.40 -9.86 -0.28
CA GLN A 108 15.76 -9.84 1.14
C GLN A 108 16.22 -8.44 1.58
N LEU A 109 17.10 -7.80 0.81
CA LEU A 109 17.62 -6.47 1.13
C LEU A 109 16.50 -5.42 1.17
N GLN A 110 15.59 -5.46 0.19
CA GLN A 110 14.44 -4.55 0.14
C GLN A 110 13.45 -4.84 1.28
N ALA A 111 13.18 -6.12 1.58
CA ALA A 111 12.32 -6.48 2.70
C ALA A 111 12.85 -5.89 4.02
N GLU A 112 14.15 -6.05 4.29
CA GLU A 112 14.81 -5.49 5.48
C GLU A 112 14.82 -3.96 5.47
N HIS A 113 15.03 -3.33 4.31
CA HIS A 113 14.98 -1.88 4.16
C HIS A 113 13.61 -1.32 4.56
N TRP A 114 12.54 -1.81 3.95
CA TRP A 114 11.16 -1.35 4.18
C TRP A 114 10.67 -1.72 5.57
N ALA A 115 11.05 -2.91 6.08
CA ALA A 115 10.82 -3.31 7.46
C ALA A 115 11.39 -2.31 8.48
N SER A 116 12.61 -1.83 8.24
CA SER A 116 13.30 -0.93 9.17
C SER A 116 12.59 0.42 9.32
N ARG A 117 11.75 0.80 8.35
CA ARG A 117 10.96 2.03 8.34
C ARG A 117 9.62 1.89 9.06
N ILE A 118 9.17 0.66 9.35
CA ILE A 118 7.92 0.43 10.08
C ILE A 118 8.06 0.97 11.51
N GLY A 119 7.11 1.81 11.93
CA GLY A 119 7.10 2.43 13.25
C GLY A 119 7.98 3.69 13.37
N ARG A 120 8.68 4.11 12.30
CA ARG A 120 9.33 5.43 12.26
C ARG A 120 8.30 6.54 11.99
N PRO A 121 8.56 7.78 12.43
CA PRO A 121 7.74 8.92 12.05
C PRO A 121 7.75 9.10 10.52
N THR A 122 6.56 9.25 9.94
CA THR A 122 6.36 9.42 8.51
C THR A 122 6.71 10.84 8.09
N THR A 123 7.46 10.96 7.01
CA THR A 123 7.90 12.22 6.41
C THR A 123 7.29 12.37 5.00
N PRO A 124 7.12 13.59 4.49
CA PRO A 124 6.66 13.80 3.11
C PRO A 124 7.56 13.14 2.06
N ARG A 125 8.85 12.94 2.36
CA ARG A 125 9.80 12.24 1.49
C ARG A 125 9.43 10.77 1.30
N ASP A 126 8.79 10.15 2.30
CA ASP A 126 8.42 8.73 2.22
C ASP A 126 7.46 8.45 1.05
N PHE A 127 6.65 9.41 0.61
CA PHE A 127 5.80 9.23 -0.57
C PHE A 127 6.60 8.98 -1.84
N ALA A 128 7.67 9.75 -2.06
CA ALA A 128 8.52 9.59 -3.23
C ALA A 128 9.29 8.26 -3.17
N ASP A 129 9.82 7.92 -1.99
CA ASP A 129 10.54 6.66 -1.78
C ASP A 129 9.61 5.45 -1.99
N ILE A 130 8.37 5.51 -1.49
CA ILE A 130 7.35 4.47 -1.66
C ILE A 130 6.99 4.32 -3.13
N HIS A 131 6.75 5.43 -3.83
CA HIS A 131 6.41 5.38 -5.26
C HIS A 131 7.53 4.73 -6.07
N ALA A 132 8.79 5.12 -5.82
CA ALA A 132 9.95 4.52 -6.47
C ALA A 132 10.05 3.01 -6.18
N ALA A 133 9.79 2.57 -4.95
CA ALA A 133 9.83 1.14 -4.62
C ALA A 133 8.70 0.32 -5.25
N PHE A 134 7.53 0.90 -5.47
CA PHE A 134 6.49 0.25 -6.25
C PHE A 134 6.88 0.12 -7.73
N GLN A 135 7.55 1.12 -8.29
CA GLN A 135 8.11 1.03 -9.65
C GLN A 135 9.19 -0.06 -9.72
N GLU A 136 10.03 -0.18 -8.71
CA GLU A 136 11.05 -1.21 -8.61
C GLU A 136 10.43 -2.63 -8.55
N LEU A 137 9.38 -2.83 -7.72
CA LEU A 137 8.62 -4.09 -7.70
C LEU A 137 8.08 -4.47 -9.08
N HIS A 138 7.54 -3.50 -9.81
CA HIS A 138 7.04 -3.71 -11.16
C HIS A 138 8.16 -4.06 -12.14
N LEU A 139 9.31 -3.38 -12.04
CA LEU A 139 10.49 -3.64 -12.87
C LEU A 139 11.01 -5.07 -12.70
N TYR A 140 11.04 -5.59 -11.47
CA TYR A 140 11.44 -6.97 -11.19
C TYR A 140 10.31 -7.99 -11.48
N GLY A 141 9.13 -7.55 -11.91
CA GLY A 141 7.98 -8.42 -12.17
C GLY A 141 7.54 -9.21 -10.94
N ILE A 142 7.85 -8.71 -9.74
CA ILE A 142 7.70 -9.50 -8.49
C ILE A 142 6.26 -9.84 -8.21
N GLU A 143 5.35 -8.90 -8.47
CA GLU A 143 3.92 -9.16 -8.33
C GLU A 143 3.52 -10.33 -9.23
N GLU A 144 3.77 -10.28 -10.53
CA GLU A 144 3.45 -11.36 -11.46
C GLU A 144 4.08 -12.70 -11.07
N LEU A 145 5.35 -12.70 -10.66
CA LEU A 145 6.07 -13.92 -10.29
C LEU A 145 5.56 -14.51 -8.98
N LEU A 146 5.14 -13.67 -8.02
CA LEU A 146 4.47 -14.10 -6.80
C LEU A 146 3.09 -14.69 -7.07
N TRP A 147 2.39 -14.19 -8.10
CA TRP A 147 1.07 -14.65 -8.48
C TRP A 147 1.09 -15.92 -9.34
N LYS A 148 2.11 -16.10 -10.19
CA LYS A 148 2.27 -17.30 -11.04
C LYS A 148 2.72 -18.54 -10.26
N ASN A 149 3.40 -18.36 -9.13
CA ASN A 149 3.90 -19.44 -8.27
C ASN A 149 3.00 -19.73 -7.05
N ARG A 150 1.69 -19.44 -7.14
CA ARG A 150 0.69 -19.76 -6.11
C ARG A 150 -0.18 -20.93 -6.50
#